data_AF-A0A7S3JPC9-F1
#
_entry.id   AF-A0A7S3JPC9-F1
#
_cell.length_a   1.000
_cell.length_b   1.000
_cell.length_c   1.000
_cell.angle_alpha   90.00
_cell.angle_beta   90.00
_cell.angle_gamma   90.00
#
_symmetry.space_group_name_H-M   'P 1'
#
loop_
_entity.id
_entity.type
_entity.pdbx_description
1 polymer ?
#
loop_
_entity_poly.entity_id
_entity_poly.type
_entity_poly.pdbx_seq_one_letter_code
_entity_poly.pdbx_strand_id
1 'polypeptide(L)'
;MFMAHVFKALGIISINDDLFMTAVGSMGAVLNGGSRGIWSSLQDKYSFKYMFSILLLFQIPLSGTLVLVSEVGEGNALGKTLYMVWICASFFCLGGHFSMFPTETSKLYGIITGSEVYGVLFTGFSFAVILGRMLSDFLLETYG
;
A
#
# COMPACT_ATOMS: atom_id res chain seq x y z
N MET A 1 1.65 -2.55 -1.55
CA MET A 1 1.45 -3.88 -0.93
C MET A 1 2.56 -4.24 0.06
N PHE A 2 3.84 -4.15 -0.31
CA PHE A 2 4.99 -4.33 0.59
C PHE A 2 4.79 -3.66 1.96
N MET A 3 4.36 -2.39 1.95
CA MET A 3 4.07 -1.59 3.15
C MET A 3 3.09 -2.26 4.13
N ALA A 4 1.98 -2.82 3.63
CA ALA A 4 0.98 -3.46 4.49
C ALA A 4 1.47 -4.79 5.10
N HIS A 5 2.49 -5.41 4.52
CA HIS A 5 3.09 -6.63 5.05
C HIS A 5 4.26 -6.38 5.99
N VAL A 6 5.02 -5.30 5.76
CA VAL A 6 6.30 -5.05 6.46
C VAL A 6 6.17 -4.02 7.58
N PHE A 7 5.11 -3.18 7.59
CA PHE A 7 4.99 -2.13 8.61
C PHE A 7 5.02 -2.68 10.04
N LYS A 8 4.28 -3.76 10.34
CA LYS A 8 4.26 -4.30 11.70
C LYS A 8 5.64 -4.82 12.14
N ALA A 9 6.38 -5.46 11.23
CA ALA A 9 7.73 -5.94 11.51
C ALA A 9 8.70 -4.78 11.81
N LEU A 10 8.71 -3.74 10.99
CA LEU A 10 9.56 -2.55 11.22
C LEU A 10 9.13 -1.76 12.45
N GLY A 11 7.83 -1.60 12.67
CA GLY A 11 7.28 -0.83 13.77
C GLY A 11 7.52 -1.48 15.14
N ILE A 12 7.50 -2.81 15.23
CA ILE A 12 7.84 -3.52 16.48
C ILE A 12 9.32 -3.33 16.84
N ILE A 13 10.22 -3.33 15.85
CA ILE A 13 11.66 -3.16 16.09
C ILE A 13 11.96 -1.76 16.65
N SER A 14 11.37 -0.70 16.10
CA SER A 14 11.69 0.69 16.51
C SER A 14 10.81 1.24 17.64
N ILE A 15 9.52 0.91 17.66
CA ILE A 15 8.54 1.53 18.59
C ILE A 15 8.15 0.58 19.74
N ASN A 16 8.31 -0.73 19.54
CA ASN A 16 8.07 -1.80 20.52
C ASN A 16 6.72 -1.69 21.27
N ASP A 17 5.64 -1.41 20.53
CA ASP A 17 4.28 -1.29 21.06
C ASP A 17 3.28 -2.01 20.13
N ASP A 18 2.96 -3.26 20.47
CA ASP A 18 2.12 -4.12 19.63
C ASP A 18 0.64 -3.67 19.59
N LEU A 19 0.15 -3.05 20.68
CA LEU A 19 -1.20 -2.49 20.73
C LEU A 19 -1.33 -1.28 19.81
N PHE A 20 -0.33 -0.38 19.85
CA PHE A 20 -0.27 0.75 18.93
C PHE A 20 -0.19 0.27 17.47
N MET A 21 0.69 -0.69 17.16
CA MET A 21 0.81 -1.22 15.79
C MET A 21 -0.47 -1.88 15.28
N THR A 22 -1.19 -2.57 16.15
CA THR A 22 -2.49 -3.17 15.82
C THR A 22 -3.53 -2.08 15.53
N ALA A 23 -3.60 -1.03 16.36
CA ALA A 23 -4.50 0.10 16.13
C ALA A 23 -4.19 0.83 14.81
N VAL A 24 -2.91 1.09 14.52
CA VAL A 24 -2.46 1.69 13.24
C VAL A 24 -2.88 0.83 12.05
N GLY A 25 -2.70 -0.49 12.14
CA GLY A 25 -3.15 -1.42 11.12
C GLY A 25 -4.68 -1.40 10.91
N SER A 26 -5.45 -1.35 12.00
CA SER A 26 -6.91 -1.25 11.93
C SER A 26 -7.39 0.04 11.28
N MET A 27 -6.81 1.19 11.66
CA MET A 27 -7.12 2.47 11.03
C MET A 27 -6.73 2.49 9.55
N GLY A 28 -5.56 1.94 9.22
CA GLY A 28 -5.13 1.73 7.85
C GLY A 28 -6.13 0.89 7.05
N ALA A 29 -6.65 -0.20 7.62
CA ALA A 29 -7.63 -1.06 6.95
C ALA A 29 -8.95 -0.32 6.64
N VAL A 30 -9.44 0.51 7.57
CA VAL A 30 -10.63 1.35 7.34
C VAL A 30 -10.38 2.35 6.21
N LEU A 31 -9.23 3.02 6.21
CA LEU A 31 -8.86 3.94 5.13
C LEU A 31 -8.65 3.22 3.79
N ASN A 32 -8.10 2.00 3.79
CA ASN A 32 -7.99 1.19 2.59
C ASN A 32 -9.36 0.90 1.99
N GLY A 33 -10.33 0.50 2.81
CA GLY A 33 -11.71 0.28 2.37
C GLY A 33 -12.34 1.57 1.84
N GLY A 34 -12.31 2.65 2.61
CA GLY A 34 -12.94 3.92 2.26
C GLY A 34 -12.33 4.62 1.04
N SER A 35 -11.01 4.53 0.88
CA SER A 35 -10.31 5.13 -0.25
C SER A 35 -10.72 4.57 -1.61
N ARG A 36 -11.20 3.33 -1.68
CA ARG A 36 -11.65 2.69 -2.93
C ARG A 36 -12.72 3.51 -3.62
N GLY A 37 -13.72 3.98 -2.89
CA GLY A 37 -14.80 4.80 -3.42
C GLY A 37 -14.29 6.16 -3.94
N ILE A 38 -13.35 6.78 -3.21
CA ILE A 38 -12.75 8.06 -3.60
C ILE A 38 -11.98 7.90 -4.91
N TRP A 39 -11.11 6.88 -4.98
CA TRP A 39 -10.28 6.63 -6.15
C TRP A 39 -11.07 6.16 -7.36
N SER A 40 -12.09 5.32 -7.18
CA SER A 40 -12.97 4.91 -8.27
C SER A 40 -13.74 6.10 -8.85
N SER A 41 -14.31 6.96 -7.99
CA SER A 41 -15.02 8.16 -8.44
C SER A 41 -14.11 9.17 -9.13
N LEU A 42 -12.85 9.30 -8.71
CA LEU A 42 -11.86 10.15 -9.38
C LEU A 42 -11.50 9.59 -10.77
N GLN A 43 -11.30 8.28 -10.87
CA GLN A 43 -11.01 7.60 -12.14
C GLN A 43 -12.19 7.60 -13.13
N ASP A 44 -13.42 7.76 -12.66
CA ASP A 44 -14.56 7.94 -13.56
C ASP A 44 -14.57 9.33 -14.20
N LYS A 45 -13.92 10.32 -13.58
CA LYS A 45 -13.82 11.69 -14.11
C LYS A 45 -12.55 11.95 -14.92
N TYR A 46 -11.46 11.26 -14.57
CA TYR A 46 -10.14 11.48 -15.17
C TYR A 46 -9.58 10.19 -15.77
N SER A 47 -8.75 10.31 -16.80
CA SER A 47 -8.11 9.16 -17.44
C SER A 47 -7.27 8.34 -16.44
N PHE A 48 -7.36 7.01 -16.53
CA PHE A 48 -6.62 6.09 -15.66
C PHE A 48 -5.12 6.35 -15.64
N LYS A 49 -4.49 6.57 -16.80
CA LYS A 49 -3.05 6.84 -16.87
C LYS A 49 -2.64 8.02 -15.99
N TYR A 50 -3.45 9.07 -15.94
CA TYR A 50 -3.18 10.27 -15.16
C TYR A 50 -3.40 10.02 -13.66
N MET A 51 -4.53 9.43 -13.29
CA MET A 51 -4.85 9.09 -11.89
C MET A 51 -3.88 8.07 -11.30
N PHE A 52 -3.52 7.04 -12.07
CA PHE A 52 -2.58 6.02 -11.64
C PHE A 52 -1.16 6.58 -11.50
N SER A 53 -0.75 7.51 -12.37
CA SER A 53 0.52 8.23 -12.22
C SER A 53 0.58 9.03 -10.91
N ILE A 54 -0.50 9.76 -10.58
CA ILE A 54 -0.59 10.49 -9.30
C ILE A 54 -0.49 9.52 -8.13
N LEU A 55 -1.21 8.40 -8.20
CA LEU A 55 -1.16 7.38 -7.16
C LEU A 55 0.27 6.86 -6.94
N LEU A 56 1.01 6.56 -8.02
CA LEU A 56 2.39 6.13 -7.94
C LEU A 56 3.33 7.21 -7.41
N LEU A 57 3.12 8.47 -7.81
CA LEU A 57 3.89 9.61 -7.30
C LEU A 57 3.73 9.81 -5.79
N PHE A 58 2.56 9.48 -5.22
CA PHE A 58 2.38 9.44 -3.77
C PHE A 58 2.97 8.18 -3.14
N GLN A 59 2.78 7.01 -3.76
CA GLN A 59 3.22 5.72 -3.21
C GLN A 59 4.74 5.57 -3.12
N ILE A 60 5.49 6.05 -4.13
CA ILE A 60 6.94 5.85 -4.22
C ILE A 60 7.68 6.56 -3.05
N PRO A 61 7.47 7.86 -2.80
CA PRO A 61 8.11 8.56 -1.67
C PRO A 61 7.71 7.95 -0.33
N LEU A 62 6.42 7.61 -0.15
CA LEU A 62 5.94 6.98 1.08
C LEU A 62 6.65 5.66 1.37
N SER A 63 6.94 4.88 0.32
CA SER A 63 7.64 3.60 0.46
C SER A 63 9.13 3.79 0.71
N GLY A 64 9.77 4.72 -0.01
CA GLY A 64 11.22 4.98 0.13
C GLY A 64 11.61 5.64 1.45
N THR A 65 10.72 6.43 2.04
CA THR A 65 10.99 7.15 3.31
C THR A 65 10.59 6.38 4.56
N LEU A 66 9.97 5.20 4.43
CA LEU A 66 9.44 4.44 5.57
C LEU A 66 10.52 4.10 6.60
N VAL A 67 11.68 3.64 6.14
CA VAL A 67 12.80 3.21 7.02
C VAL A 67 13.27 4.40 7.86
N LEU A 68 13.40 5.57 7.24
CA LEU A 68 13.77 6.81 7.93
C LEU A 68 12.71 7.22 8.96
N VAL A 69 11.43 7.09 8.62
CA VAL A 69 10.33 7.43 9.54
C VAL A 69 10.23 6.45 10.70
N SER A 70 10.56 5.16 10.51
CA SER A 70 10.63 4.20 11.62
C SER A 70 11.75 4.52 12.61
N GLU A 71 12.92 4.94 12.13
CA GLU A 71 14.05 5.32 12.99
C GLU A 71 13.76 6.59 13.80
N VAL A 72 13.16 7.61 13.18
CA VAL A 72 12.74 8.85 13.86
C VAL A 72 11.62 8.59 14.88
N GLY A 73 10.88 7.48 14.74
CA GLY A 73 9.82 7.04 15.64
C GLY A 73 10.31 6.57 17.02
N GLU A 74 11.59 6.24 17.16
CA GLU A 74 12.16 5.68 18.38
C GLU A 74 12.24 6.74 19.50
N GLY A 75 11.49 6.52 20.60
CA GLY A 75 11.52 7.37 21.79
C GLY A 75 10.75 8.70 21.74
N ASN A 76 10.16 9.10 20.59
CA ASN A 76 9.44 10.37 20.46
C ASN A 76 7.96 10.19 20.07
N ALA A 77 7.04 10.79 20.85
CA ALA A 77 5.59 10.76 20.57
C ALA A 77 5.22 11.36 19.21
N LEU A 78 5.97 12.38 18.74
CA LEU A 78 5.78 12.99 17.43
C LEU A 78 6.13 12.00 16.30
N GLY A 79 7.22 11.23 16.48
CA GLY A 79 7.67 10.22 15.53
C GLY A 79 6.70 9.05 15.40
N LYS A 80 6.10 8.59 16.51
CA LYS A 80 5.03 7.57 16.47
C LYS A 80 3.83 8.03 15.63
N THR A 81 3.42 9.29 15.79
CA THR A 81 2.30 9.86 15.02
C THR A 81 2.64 9.98 13.53
N LEU A 82 3.85 10.43 13.21
CA LEU A 82 4.33 10.52 11.82
C LEU A 82 4.34 9.15 11.14
N TYR A 83 4.81 8.13 11.85
CA TYR A 83 4.79 6.74 11.39
C TYR A 83 3.37 6.28 11.09
N MET A 84 2.42 6.51 12.02
CA MET A 84 1.01 6.18 11.82
C MET A 84 0.44 6.87 10.56
N VAL A 85 0.70 8.16 10.36
CA VAL A 85 0.25 8.90 9.17
C VAL A 85 0.81 8.28 7.89
N TRP A 86 2.09 7.88 7.90
CA TRP A 86 2.74 7.22 6.77
C TRP A 86 2.11 5.88 6.42
N ILE A 87 1.77 5.07 7.43
CA ILE A 87 1.07 3.79 7.24
C ILE A 87 -0.34 4.04 6.70
N CYS A 88 -1.10 4.93 7.33
CA CYS A 88 -2.45 5.28 6.87
C CYS A 88 -2.47 5.78 5.41
N ALA A 89 -1.54 6.67 5.03
CA ALA A 89 -1.39 7.14 3.67
C ALA A 89 -1.04 6.00 2.68
N SER A 90 -0.18 5.07 3.10
CA SER A 90 0.16 3.88 2.31
C SER A 90 -1.03 2.96 2.11
N PHE A 91 -1.88 2.77 3.13
CA PHE A 91 -3.10 1.98 3.03
C PHE A 91 -4.15 2.66 2.14
N PHE A 92 -4.21 3.99 2.14
CA PHE A 92 -5.04 4.78 1.23
C PHE A 92 -4.62 4.58 -0.25
N CYS A 93 -3.32 4.62 -0.54
CA CYS A 93 -2.79 4.32 -1.87
C CYS A 93 -3.01 2.84 -2.27
N LEU A 94 -2.94 1.91 -1.31
CA LEU A 94 -3.24 0.50 -1.55
C LEU A 94 -4.72 0.30 -1.95
N GLY A 95 -5.66 1.05 -1.37
CA GLY A 95 -7.07 0.98 -1.75
C GLY A 95 -7.28 1.44 -3.19
N GLY A 96 -6.57 2.48 -3.62
CA GLY A 96 -6.60 2.96 -5.01
C GLY A 96 -6.10 1.92 -6.02
N HIS A 97 -5.06 1.14 -5.72
CA HIS A 97 -4.65 0.03 -6.60
C HIS A 97 -5.80 -0.97 -6.80
N PHE A 98 -6.44 -1.40 -5.71
CA PHE A 98 -7.51 -2.40 -5.79
C PHE A 98 -8.79 -1.89 -6.44
N SER A 99 -9.07 -0.58 -6.41
CA SER A 99 -10.24 -0.01 -7.07
C SER A 99 -9.98 0.30 -8.54
N MET A 100 -8.76 0.73 -8.91
CA MET A 100 -8.51 1.25 -10.25
C MET A 100 -8.38 0.19 -11.33
N PHE A 101 -7.69 -0.92 -11.04
CA PHE A 101 -7.53 -2.01 -12.00
C PHE A 101 -8.85 -2.66 -12.45
N PRO A 102 -9.78 -3.07 -11.56
CA PRO A 102 -11.03 -3.67 -12.00
C PRO A 102 -11.95 -2.67 -12.73
N THR A 103 -11.84 -1.38 -12.39
CA THR A 103 -12.59 -0.31 -13.07
C THR A 103 -12.14 -0.16 -14.52
N GLU A 104 -10.82 -0.16 -14.79
CA GLU A 104 -10.33 -0.09 -16.18
C GLU A 104 -10.58 -1.36 -16.97
N THR A 105 -10.36 -2.54 -16.39
CA THR A 105 -10.59 -3.78 -17.14
C THR A 105 -12.06 -3.91 -17.54
N SER A 106 -12.98 -3.49 -16.66
CA SER A 106 -14.41 -3.43 -16.97
C SER A 106 -14.74 -2.41 -18.05
N LYS A 107 -14.05 -1.25 -18.08
CA LYS A 107 -14.20 -0.24 -19.15
C LYS A 107 -13.68 -0.74 -20.51
N LEU A 108 -12.58 -1.49 -20.53
CA LEU A 108 -11.94 -1.96 -21.76
C LEU A 108 -12.59 -3.22 -22.35
N TYR A 109 -12.98 -4.18 -21.50
CA TYR A 109 -13.44 -5.50 -21.93
C TYR A 109 -14.93 -5.76 -21.64
N GLY A 110 -15.64 -4.78 -21.05
CA GLY A 110 -17.00 -4.96 -20.56
C GLY A 110 -17.06 -5.63 -19.18
N ILE A 111 -18.22 -5.61 -18.53
CA ILE A 111 -18.37 -6.02 -17.12
C ILE A 111 -18.07 -7.50 -16.90
N ILE A 112 -18.52 -8.39 -17.81
CA ILE A 112 -18.36 -9.84 -17.67
C ILE A 112 -16.89 -10.21 -17.90
N THR A 113 -16.38 -9.97 -19.11
CA THR A 113 -14.99 -10.31 -19.49
C THR A 113 -13.96 -9.51 -18.69
N GLY A 114 -14.25 -8.25 -18.34
CA GLY A 114 -13.34 -7.41 -17.56
C GLY A 114 -13.09 -7.92 -16.14
N SER A 115 -14.07 -8.60 -15.53
CA SER A 115 -13.90 -9.25 -14.23
C SER A 115 -12.99 -10.49 -14.31
N GLU A 116 -13.10 -11.27 -15.38
CA GLU A 116 -12.22 -12.42 -15.64
C GLU A 116 -10.77 -11.98 -15.91
N VAL A 117 -10.59 -10.96 -16.77
CA VAL A 117 -9.27 -10.37 -17.05
C VAL A 117 -8.64 -9.80 -15.79
N TYR A 118 -9.41 -9.12 -14.93
CA TYR A 118 -8.91 -8.66 -13.64
C TYR A 118 -8.45 -9.81 -12.75
N GLY A 119 -9.18 -10.94 -12.74
CA GLY A 119 -8.75 -12.15 -12.04
C GLY A 119 -7.36 -12.62 -12.47
N VAL A 120 -7.08 -12.62 -13.78
CA VAL A 120 -5.75 -12.94 -14.31
C VAL A 120 -4.71 -11.89 -13.89
N LEU A 121 -5.01 -10.59 -14.00
CA LEU A 121 -4.10 -9.53 -13.53
C LEU A 121 -3.78 -9.67 -12.04
N PHE A 122 -4.76 -10.08 -11.23
CA PHE A 122 -4.60 -10.31 -9.80
C PHE A 122 -3.61 -11.43 -9.48
N THR A 123 -3.46 -12.42 -10.36
CA THR A 123 -2.42 -13.46 -10.18
C THR A 123 -1.02 -12.87 -10.24
N GLY A 124 -0.80 -11.86 -11.09
CA GLY A 124 0.46 -11.12 -11.17
C GLY A 124 0.86 -10.47 -9.84
N PHE A 125 -0.12 -9.99 -9.07
CA PHE A 125 0.14 -9.47 -7.72
C PHE A 125 0.68 -10.55 -6.78
N SER A 126 0.17 -11.77 -6.87
CA SER A 126 0.62 -12.88 -6.03
C SER A 126 2.08 -13.23 -6.30
N PHE A 127 2.46 -13.31 -7.59
CA PHE A 127 3.86 -13.50 -7.98
C PHE A 127 4.76 -12.35 -7.54
N ALA A 128 4.31 -11.11 -7.68
CA ALA A 128 5.06 -9.93 -7.24
C ALA A 128 5.34 -9.93 -5.73
N VAL A 129 4.39 -10.38 -4.91
CA VAL A 129 4.58 -10.48 -3.45
C VAL A 129 5.60 -11.56 -3.09
N ILE A 130 5.53 -12.73 -3.72
CA ILE A 130 6.49 -13.82 -3.48
C ILE A 130 7.90 -13.39 -3.87
N LEU A 131 8.07 -12.88 -5.10
CA LEU A 131 9.37 -12.41 -5.58
C LEU A 131 9.90 -11.25 -4.75
N GLY A 132 9.03 -10.31 -4.38
CA GLY A 132 9.40 -9.18 -3.53
C GLY A 132 9.92 -9.64 -2.17
N ARG A 133 9.27 -10.64 -1.56
CA ARG A 133 9.72 -11.19 -0.28
C ARG A 133 11.05 -11.93 -0.41
N MET A 134 11.19 -12.80 -1.41
CA MET A 134 12.45 -13.51 -1.68
C MET A 134 13.62 -12.54 -1.91
N LEU A 135 13.38 -11.45 -2.65
CA LEU A 135 14.38 -10.42 -2.89
C LEU A 135 14.73 -9.66 -1.60
N SER A 136 13.73 -9.32 -0.78
CA SER A 136 13.98 -8.69 0.53
C SER A 136 14.80 -9.59 1.45
N ASP A 137 14.48 -10.88 1.53
CA ASP A 137 15.21 -11.84 2.36
C ASP A 137 16.67 -11.99 1.85
N PHE A 138 16.87 -12.09 0.53
CA PHE A 138 18.21 -12.16 -0.07
C PHE A 138 19.05 -10.89 0.15
N LEU A 139 18.43 -9.71 0.02
CA LEU A 139 19.11 -8.43 0.28
C LEU A 139 19.49 -8.27 1.74
N LEU A 140 18.62 -8.70 2.66
CA LEU A 140 18.92 -8.71 4.09
C LEU A 140 20.04 -9.69 4.42
N GLU A 141 20.09 -10.87 3.81
CA GLU A 141 21.19 -11.82 4.02
C GLU A 141 22.53 -11.32 3.47
N THR A 142 22.52 -10.52 2.39
CA THR A 142 23.74 -10.03 1.73
C THR A 142 24.28 -8.73 2.36
N TYR A 143 23.40 -7.85 2.86
CA TYR A 143 23.75 -6.49 3.29
C TYR A 143 23.30 -6.12 4.71
N GLY A 144 22.44 -6.92 5.36
CA GLY A 144 21.96 -6.71 6.74
C GLY A 144 22.76 -7.51 7.76
#